data_AF-A0A8K9Y1Z4-F1
#
_entry.id   AF-A0A8K9Y1Z4-F1
#
_cell.length_a   1.000
_cell.length_b   1.000
_cell.length_c   1.000
_cell.angle_alpha   90.00
_cell.angle_beta   90.00
_cell.angle_gamma   90.00
#
_symmetry.space_group_name_H-M   'P 1'
#
loop_
_entity.id
_entity.type
_entity.pdbx_description
1 polymer ?
#
loop_
_entity_poly.entity_id
_entity_poly.type
_entity_poly.pdbx_seq_one_letter_code
_entity_poly.pdbx_strand_id
1 'polypeptide(L)'
;FDAEVAHDSFLSGEEENGIITKNIKNEINGNWISAPNSIHEARLKAKAKRRLRKTSSRDSGRGDSFSENGDPSRGTNGTVPPTSPKSKLLDRKSRAGKGRGLPKKGGAGGKGVWGPPGEVYDLEEVDVKDPNYDEAQENCVYETVVPPLEEGAFEKTLTPIVQEYFEHGDTNEVAELLGELNLGSMSSGVPMLAVSLALEAKASHRELTSRLLTDLCGRVLSRSDVESSFDKLLRELPDLVLDTPGATQLVGQFIARAVKDQILSKSYLDGYKGRVDCVHARAALDRAAVLLKMGMGGLRIDNLWGTGGGQRPVTQLVREMTLLLKEYLLSGDNKEAERCLRELEVPHFHHEFVYEAIVMVLESKGEKTFKMVLQLLKFLWVSSIITVDQMRRGYERVYMDIAEINIDVPRAYFILEQFVDKSFSAGFICEKLRDLCPSRGRKRFVSEGDGGRFKLESY
;
A
#
# COMPACT_ATOMS: atom_id res chain seq x y z
N PHE A 1 53.06 -36.17 -38.82
CA PHE A 1 52.91 -35.76 -40.22
C PHE A 1 52.27 -34.37 -40.22
N ASP A 2 52.99 -33.27 -39.97
CA ASP A 2 54.33 -32.81 -40.42
C ASP A 2 54.26 -32.20 -41.85
N ALA A 3 54.88 -31.06 -42.18
CA ALA A 3 55.77 -30.20 -41.39
C ALA A 3 55.73 -28.71 -41.84
N GLU A 4 56.61 -27.91 -41.23
CA GLU A 4 56.91 -26.47 -41.46
C GLU A 4 57.45 -26.17 -42.89
N VAL A 5 57.70 -24.94 -43.36
CA VAL A 5 58.73 -23.93 -42.97
C VAL A 5 58.26 -22.58 -43.58
N ALA A 6 58.05 -21.44 -42.89
CA ALA A 6 58.84 -20.65 -41.91
C ALA A 6 59.87 -19.67 -42.56
N HIS A 7 59.81 -18.38 -42.18
CA HIS A 7 60.98 -17.47 -42.26
C HIS A 7 60.90 -16.24 -41.33
N ASP A 8 62.03 -15.95 -40.69
CA ASP A 8 62.43 -14.83 -39.80
C ASP A 8 62.82 -13.54 -40.57
N SER A 9 63.07 -12.34 -39.98
CA SER A 9 62.73 -11.66 -38.70
C SER A 9 63.36 -10.22 -38.63
N PHE A 10 63.47 -9.59 -37.43
CA PHE A 10 64.10 -8.28 -37.09
C PHE A 10 63.40 -6.97 -37.54
N LEU A 11 63.80 -5.76 -37.07
CA LEU A 11 63.79 -5.14 -35.72
C LEU A 11 64.44 -3.72 -35.77
N SER A 12 64.02 -2.77 -34.89
CA SER A 12 64.59 -1.41 -34.64
C SER A 12 64.61 -0.38 -35.81
N GLY A 13 64.54 0.94 -35.59
CA GLY A 13 64.39 1.73 -34.36
C GLY A 13 64.17 3.25 -34.59
N GLU A 14 64.32 4.03 -33.51
CA GLU A 14 64.31 5.51 -33.28
C GLU A 14 64.89 6.43 -34.40
N GLU A 15 64.69 7.76 -34.50
CA GLU A 15 64.12 8.87 -33.68
C GLU A 15 63.77 10.08 -34.63
N GLU A 16 63.28 11.30 -34.36
CA GLU A 16 62.78 12.13 -33.21
C GLU A 16 61.97 13.35 -33.82
N ASN A 17 61.50 14.31 -33.01
CA ASN A 17 60.93 15.66 -33.33
C ASN A 17 59.51 15.72 -33.94
N GLY A 18 58.54 16.52 -33.44
CA GLY A 18 58.44 17.32 -32.20
C GLY A 18 57.87 18.73 -32.42
N ILE A 19 56.77 19.12 -31.72
CA ILE A 19 56.39 20.54 -31.48
C ILE A 19 55.39 20.70 -30.30
N ILE A 20 55.89 21.33 -29.22
CA ILE A 20 55.32 22.35 -28.30
C ILE A 20 53.90 22.16 -27.69
N THR A 21 53.85 22.39 -26.37
CA THR A 21 52.69 22.26 -25.48
C THR A 21 51.91 23.57 -25.24
N LYS A 22 50.66 23.45 -24.76
CA LYS A 22 50.03 24.41 -23.83
C LYS A 22 49.19 23.69 -22.78
N ASN A 23 49.70 23.60 -21.55
CA ASN A 23 48.90 23.21 -20.38
C ASN A 23 48.07 24.41 -19.89
N ILE A 24 46.77 24.20 -19.67
CA ILE A 24 45.93 25.11 -18.88
C ILE A 24 45.79 24.50 -17.49
N LYS A 25 46.28 25.21 -16.46
CA LYS A 25 46.05 24.85 -15.06
C LYS A 25 44.72 25.46 -14.60
N ASN A 26 43.77 24.62 -14.19
CA ASN A 26 42.68 25.06 -13.33
C ASN A 26 43.01 24.68 -11.88
N GLU A 27 43.40 25.66 -11.08
CA GLU A 27 43.69 25.48 -9.65
C GLU A 27 42.38 25.46 -8.85
N ILE A 28 41.82 24.27 -8.65
CA ILE A 28 40.62 24.08 -7.81
C ILE A 28 41.02 24.22 -6.35
N ASN A 29 40.81 25.42 -5.80
CA ASN A 29 41.04 25.72 -4.40
C ASN A 29 39.96 25.03 -3.54
N GLY A 30 40.34 24.08 -2.69
CA GLY A 30 39.39 23.28 -1.93
C GLY A 30 38.95 23.93 -0.63
N ASN A 31 37.64 23.91 -0.33
CA ASN A 31 37.07 23.58 0.99
C ASN A 31 35.52 23.74 0.97
N TRP A 32 34.80 22.67 0.59
CA TRP A 32 33.35 22.55 0.81
C TRP A 32 33.02 21.17 1.38
N ILE A 33 32.09 21.12 2.33
CA ILE A 33 31.84 19.95 3.18
C ILE A 33 30.72 19.08 2.59
N SER A 34 30.98 17.78 2.45
CA SER A 34 30.06 16.79 1.87
C SER A 34 28.80 16.56 2.72
N ALA A 35 27.60 16.79 2.16
CA ALA A 35 26.34 16.32 2.75
C ALA A 35 25.13 16.23 1.77
N PRO A 36 25.25 15.77 0.49
CA PRO A 36 24.11 15.73 -0.44
C PRO A 36 22.94 14.85 0.08
N ASN A 37 23.25 13.69 0.65
CA ASN A 37 22.26 12.68 1.06
C ASN A 37 21.29 13.20 2.14
N SER A 38 21.77 14.08 3.03
CA SER A 38 20.96 14.65 4.11
C SER A 38 19.80 15.51 3.59
N ILE A 39 20.01 16.23 2.47
CA ILE A 39 19.00 17.13 1.89
C ILE A 39 17.88 16.32 1.23
N HIS A 40 18.22 15.24 0.51
CA HIS A 40 17.23 14.37 -0.14
C HIS A 40 16.41 13.61 0.91
N GLU A 41 17.06 13.03 1.92
CA GLU A 41 16.42 12.35 3.05
C GLU A 41 15.49 13.30 3.84
N ALA A 42 15.91 14.55 4.08
CA ALA A 42 15.08 15.57 4.71
C ALA A 42 13.87 15.96 3.85
N ARG A 43 14.02 16.03 2.52
CA ARG A 43 12.94 16.37 1.57
C ARG A 43 11.88 15.26 1.51
N LEU A 44 12.29 13.99 1.52
CA LEU A 44 11.40 12.83 1.65
C LEU A 44 10.68 12.82 3.00
N LYS A 45 11.42 12.97 4.12
CA LYS A 45 10.84 13.06 5.47
C LYS A 45 9.91 14.27 5.63
N ALA A 46 10.10 15.34 4.86
CA ALA A 46 9.18 16.49 4.79
C ALA A 46 7.92 16.20 3.95
N LYS A 47 8.02 15.59 2.75
CA LYS A 47 6.86 15.08 1.97
C LYS A 47 5.99 14.18 2.88
N ALA A 48 6.60 13.21 3.57
CA ALA A 48 5.93 12.29 4.49
C ALA A 48 5.24 12.99 5.68
N LYS A 49 5.95 13.85 6.44
CA LYS A 49 5.37 14.61 7.57
C LYS A 49 4.24 15.56 7.14
N ARG A 50 4.22 16.01 5.88
CA ARG A 50 3.14 16.85 5.32
C ARG A 50 1.91 16.01 4.95
N ARG A 51 2.07 14.79 4.43
CA ARG A 51 0.97 13.83 4.19
C ARG A 51 0.36 13.31 5.50
N LEU A 52 1.18 12.94 6.51
CA LEU A 52 0.70 12.41 7.80
C LEU A 52 -0.22 13.38 8.58
N ARG A 53 -0.11 14.68 8.33
CA ARG A 53 -0.99 15.71 8.93
C ARG A 53 -2.35 15.87 8.22
N LYS A 54 -2.59 15.21 7.08
CA LYS A 54 -3.86 15.29 6.33
C LYS A 54 -4.83 14.13 6.62
N THR A 55 -4.43 13.11 7.37
CA THR A 55 -5.26 11.91 7.66
C THR A 55 -5.62 11.75 9.15
N SER A 56 -5.29 12.72 10.00
CA SER A 56 -5.79 12.76 11.39
C SER A 56 -7.12 13.49 11.46
N SER A 57 -8.21 12.72 11.48
CA SER A 57 -9.54 13.25 11.80
C SER A 57 -9.57 13.75 13.24
N ARG A 58 -9.93 15.02 13.43
CA ARG A 58 -10.31 15.55 14.75
C ARG A 58 -11.34 16.66 14.63
N ASP A 59 -12.55 16.25 14.31
CA ASP A 59 -13.74 16.99 14.74
C ASP A 59 -13.72 17.10 16.28
N SER A 60 -13.69 18.33 16.79
CA SER A 60 -14.22 18.71 18.12
C SER A 60 -14.05 20.21 18.38
N GLY A 61 -15.16 20.96 18.31
CA GLY A 61 -15.40 22.10 19.20
C GLY A 61 -14.69 23.43 18.91
N ARG A 62 -15.10 24.12 17.84
CA ARG A 62 -15.20 25.60 17.74
C ARG A 62 -16.08 25.90 16.50
N GLY A 63 -17.01 26.83 16.53
CA GLY A 63 -17.33 27.80 17.58
C GLY A 63 -17.90 29.04 16.92
N ASP A 64 -19.09 28.89 16.32
CA ASP A 64 -19.69 29.92 15.47
C ASP A 64 -20.15 31.12 16.31
N SER A 65 -20.14 32.32 15.72
CA SER A 65 -20.34 33.58 16.44
C SER A 65 -21.00 34.63 15.57
N PHE A 66 -22.31 34.77 15.73
CA PHE A 66 -23.07 35.92 15.23
C PHE A 66 -23.51 36.79 16.40
N SER A 67 -23.13 38.07 16.34
CA SER A 67 -23.63 39.14 17.21
C SER A 67 -25.00 39.63 16.73
N GLU A 68 -25.81 40.23 17.64
CA GLU A 68 -26.10 41.68 17.64
C GLU A 68 -27.27 42.09 18.58
N ASN A 69 -27.06 43.14 19.39
CA ASN A 69 -28.01 44.01 20.14
C ASN A 69 -29.07 43.41 21.13
N GLY A 70 -29.45 44.15 22.19
CA GLY A 70 -30.59 43.74 23.05
C GLY A 70 -30.96 44.58 24.30
N ASP A 71 -30.02 44.89 25.20
CA ASP A 71 -30.22 45.63 26.47
C ASP A 71 -31.21 44.94 27.50
N PRO A 72 -31.82 45.56 28.55
CA PRO A 72 -31.48 45.14 29.92
C PRO A 72 -32.63 44.68 30.85
N SER A 73 -32.31 43.95 31.93
CA SER A 73 -32.51 44.38 33.34
C SER A 73 -32.47 43.24 34.38
N ARG A 74 -32.10 43.59 35.64
CA ARG A 74 -32.30 42.87 36.93
C ARG A 74 -31.81 41.40 37.04
N GLY A 75 -31.01 41.00 38.04
CA GLY A 75 -30.36 41.71 39.16
C GLY A 75 -30.12 40.79 40.38
N THR A 76 -29.23 41.18 41.31
CA THR A 76 -28.97 40.58 42.66
C THR A 76 -28.47 39.11 42.71
N ASN A 77 -27.51 38.66 43.54
CA ASN A 77 -26.75 39.24 44.67
C ASN A 77 -25.35 38.60 44.84
N GLY A 78 -24.35 39.35 45.31
CA GLY A 78 -23.07 38.84 45.86
C GLY A 78 -22.04 38.32 44.84
N THR A 79 -20.72 38.51 45.00
CA THR A 79 -19.93 39.16 46.06
C THR A 79 -18.66 39.76 45.44
N VAL A 80 -18.14 40.88 45.98
CA VAL A 80 -16.97 41.63 45.47
C VAL A 80 -15.76 41.60 46.45
N PRO A 81 -14.53 42.00 46.05
CA PRO A 81 -13.30 41.31 46.47
C PRO A 81 -12.33 42.13 47.37
N PRO A 82 -11.21 41.53 47.80
CA PRO A 82 -9.99 42.25 48.20
C PRO A 82 -8.99 42.34 47.01
N THR A 83 -8.81 43.50 46.36
CA THR A 83 -7.86 44.59 46.72
C THR A 83 -6.36 44.21 46.66
N SER A 84 -5.62 44.89 45.80
CA SER A 84 -4.15 44.76 45.66
C SER A 84 -3.38 45.74 46.57
N PRO A 85 -2.18 45.36 47.05
CA PRO A 85 -1.17 46.30 47.54
C PRO A 85 -0.21 46.72 46.40
N LYS A 86 0.03 48.02 46.24
CA LYS A 86 0.91 48.57 45.19
C LYS A 86 2.40 48.41 45.58
N SER A 87 3.16 47.57 44.88
CA SER A 87 4.63 47.52 44.99
C SER A 87 5.32 48.27 43.83
N LYS A 88 5.55 49.56 44.07
CA LYS A 88 6.56 50.45 43.46
C LYS A 88 7.13 50.01 42.08
N LEU A 89 6.63 50.64 41.01
CA LEU A 89 7.32 50.70 39.71
C LEU A 89 8.71 51.32 39.88
N LEU A 90 9.75 50.48 39.99
CA LEU A 90 11.13 50.91 39.79
C LEU A 90 11.35 51.09 38.28
N ASP A 91 11.08 52.30 37.81
CA ASP A 91 11.33 52.75 36.43
C ASP A 91 12.84 52.71 36.12
N ARG A 92 13.34 51.53 35.77
CA ARG A 92 14.69 51.29 35.26
C ARG A 92 14.82 51.86 33.85
N LYS A 93 14.81 53.20 33.76
CA LYS A 93 15.30 53.95 32.60
C LYS A 93 16.70 53.46 32.25
N SER A 94 16.82 52.83 31.09
CA SER A 94 18.09 52.28 30.59
C SER A 94 19.08 53.43 30.34
N ARG A 95 20.13 53.52 31.17
CA ARG A 95 21.25 54.46 30.98
C ARG A 95 22.19 54.08 29.83
N ALA A 96 21.65 53.50 28.76
CA ALA A 96 22.30 53.28 27.49
C ALA A 96 21.51 54.03 26.42
N GLY A 97 22.16 54.88 25.64
CA GLY A 97 21.54 55.75 24.63
C GLY A 97 21.02 55.05 23.38
N LYS A 98 20.54 53.81 23.50
CA LYS A 98 19.92 53.01 22.44
C LYS A 98 18.54 52.59 22.93
N GLY A 99 17.50 52.91 22.15
CA GLY A 99 16.11 52.63 22.51
C GLY A 99 15.81 51.13 22.61
N ARG A 100 14.58 50.79 23.05
CA ARG A 100 14.10 49.43 23.40
C ARG A 100 14.17 48.34 22.30
N GLY A 101 14.79 48.59 21.15
CA GLY A 101 14.90 47.63 20.03
C GLY A 101 13.58 47.32 19.31
N LEU A 102 12.45 47.83 19.81
CA LEU A 102 11.13 47.67 19.21
C LEU A 102 11.08 48.39 17.85
N PRO A 103 10.60 47.74 16.77
CA PRO A 103 10.34 48.43 15.52
C PRO A 103 9.33 49.56 15.73
N LYS A 104 9.51 50.69 15.03
CA LYS A 104 8.48 51.75 14.97
C LYS A 104 7.23 51.15 14.32
N LYS A 105 6.04 51.59 14.74
CA LYS A 105 4.76 51.14 14.15
C LYS A 105 4.81 51.22 12.62
N GLY A 106 4.63 50.10 11.94
CA GLY A 106 4.66 49.97 10.48
C GLY A 106 6.05 49.78 9.84
N GLY A 107 7.16 49.97 10.55
CA GLY A 107 8.50 49.91 9.98
C GLY A 107 9.25 48.63 10.34
N ALA A 108 9.39 47.70 9.38
CA ALA A 108 10.19 46.48 9.54
C ALA A 108 11.71 46.68 9.36
N GLY A 109 12.17 47.92 9.11
CA GLY A 109 13.58 48.32 8.97
C GLY A 109 14.37 48.30 10.29
N GLY A 110 14.40 47.16 10.98
CA GLY A 110 15.32 46.88 12.09
C GLY A 110 16.61 46.28 11.56
N LYS A 111 17.78 46.67 12.10
CA LYS A 111 19.08 46.11 11.67
C LYS A 111 19.15 44.62 12.03
N GLY A 112 18.94 43.75 11.06
CA GLY A 112 18.81 42.29 11.23
C GLY A 112 17.39 41.73 11.07
N VAL A 113 16.44 42.49 10.51
CA VAL A 113 15.06 42.04 10.21
C VAL A 113 14.84 42.05 8.69
N TRP A 114 14.24 40.99 8.16
CA TRP A 114 14.06 40.71 6.73
C TRP A 114 12.80 41.38 6.12
N GLY A 115 12.50 42.62 6.51
CA GLY A 115 11.27 43.30 6.07
C GLY A 115 9.97 42.75 6.69
N PRO A 116 8.80 43.22 6.24
CA PRO A 116 7.48 42.77 6.67
C PRO A 116 7.09 41.44 6.01
N PRO A 117 6.40 40.52 6.72
CA PRO A 117 5.88 39.31 6.09
C PRO A 117 4.84 39.64 5.01
N GLY A 118 5.15 39.32 3.75
CA GLY A 118 4.27 39.56 2.60
C GLY A 118 4.52 40.87 1.85
N GLU A 119 5.59 41.61 2.15
CA GLU A 119 6.10 42.62 1.22
C GLU A 119 6.67 41.90 -0.01
N VAL A 120 5.99 42.02 -1.14
CA VAL A 120 6.49 41.58 -2.44
C VAL A 120 7.34 42.73 -2.96
N TYR A 121 8.64 42.49 -3.11
CA TYR A 121 9.52 43.44 -3.80
C TYR A 121 9.00 43.61 -5.23
N ASP A 122 8.93 44.86 -5.70
CA ASP A 122 8.77 45.13 -7.13
C ASP A 122 9.89 44.44 -7.92
N LEU A 123 9.67 44.16 -9.20
CA LEU A 123 10.71 43.60 -10.07
C LEU A 123 11.91 44.56 -10.09
N GLU A 124 13.02 44.15 -9.48
CA GLU A 124 14.26 44.93 -9.49
C GLU A 124 14.74 45.05 -10.94
N GLU A 125 14.60 46.25 -11.52
CA GLU A 125 15.18 46.58 -12.83
C GLU A 125 16.71 46.45 -12.71
N VAL A 126 17.28 45.47 -13.43
CA VAL A 126 18.69 45.13 -13.30
C VAL A 126 19.54 46.28 -13.84
N ASP A 127 20.40 46.87 -13.00
CA ASP A 127 21.25 47.98 -13.44
C ASP A 127 22.38 47.46 -14.32
N VAL A 128 22.18 47.60 -15.63
CA VAL A 128 23.13 47.33 -16.72
C VAL A 128 24.49 48.07 -16.55
N LYS A 129 24.60 49.00 -15.58
CA LYS A 129 25.82 49.75 -15.26
C LYS A 129 26.47 49.35 -13.92
N ASP A 130 25.94 48.37 -13.19
CA ASP A 130 26.65 47.82 -12.03
C ASP A 130 27.98 47.19 -12.52
N PRO A 131 29.15 47.52 -11.93
CA PRO A 131 30.41 46.85 -12.26
C PRO A 131 30.43 45.33 -12.03
N ASN A 132 29.41 44.77 -11.39
CA ASN A 132 29.17 43.35 -11.16
C ASN A 132 27.95 42.82 -11.96
N TYR A 133 27.39 43.59 -12.90
CA TYR A 133 26.43 43.10 -13.89
C TYR A 133 27.16 42.24 -14.94
N ASP A 134 26.60 41.07 -15.25
CA ASP A 134 27.10 40.16 -16.27
C ASP A 134 25.97 39.80 -17.25
N GLU A 135 26.08 40.30 -18.49
CA GLU A 135 25.15 40.03 -19.59
C GLU A 135 24.98 38.51 -19.88
N ALA A 136 25.95 37.67 -19.47
CA ALA A 136 25.82 36.22 -19.59
C ALA A 136 24.80 35.63 -18.61
N GLN A 137 24.54 36.27 -17.46
CA GLN A 137 23.58 35.76 -16.46
C GLN A 137 22.12 35.86 -16.93
N GLU A 138 21.75 36.84 -17.76
CA GLU A 138 20.39 36.91 -18.31
C GLU A 138 20.04 35.71 -19.21
N ASN A 139 21.06 35.05 -19.77
CA ASN A 139 20.92 33.87 -20.62
C ASN A 139 21.18 32.55 -19.87
N CYS A 140 21.37 32.57 -18.54
CA CYS A 140 21.56 31.35 -17.74
C CYS A 140 20.26 30.55 -17.54
N VAL A 141 19.97 29.63 -18.46
CA VAL A 141 18.95 28.59 -18.26
C VAL A 141 19.43 27.59 -17.22
N TYR A 142 18.93 27.70 -15.99
CA TYR A 142 19.22 26.76 -14.89
C TYR A 142 18.46 25.44 -15.05
N GLU A 143 19.04 24.49 -15.78
CA GLU A 143 18.53 23.12 -15.86
C GLU A 143 18.80 22.35 -14.56
N THR A 144 17.76 21.72 -13.98
CA THR A 144 17.89 20.91 -12.76
C THR A 144 18.41 19.51 -13.09
N VAL A 145 19.73 19.39 -13.26
CA VAL A 145 20.39 18.10 -13.49
C VAL A 145 20.19 17.17 -12.29
N VAL A 146 19.40 16.10 -12.48
CA VAL A 146 19.30 15.00 -11.51
C VAL A 146 20.51 14.08 -11.73
N PRO A 147 21.42 13.92 -10.74
CA PRO A 147 22.57 13.03 -10.90
C PRO A 147 22.08 11.57 -11.06
N PRO A 148 22.81 10.74 -11.81
CA PRO A 148 22.49 9.32 -11.92
C PRO A 148 22.53 8.65 -10.54
N LEU A 149 21.61 7.72 -10.31
CA LEU A 149 21.56 6.97 -9.04
C LEU A 149 22.81 6.08 -8.90
N GLU A 150 23.39 6.02 -7.70
CA GLU A 150 24.49 5.09 -7.41
C GLU A 150 23.98 3.66 -7.19
N GLU A 151 24.71 2.67 -7.71
CA GLU A 151 24.35 1.24 -7.60
C GLU A 151 24.19 0.80 -6.12
N GLY A 152 25.11 1.21 -5.24
CA GLY A 152 25.01 0.95 -3.79
C GLY A 152 23.87 1.67 -3.06
N ALA A 153 23.13 2.55 -3.76
CA ALA A 153 21.92 3.22 -3.29
C ALA A 153 20.64 2.72 -3.99
N PHE A 154 20.75 1.91 -5.06
CA PHE A 154 19.63 1.43 -5.87
C PHE A 154 18.57 0.70 -5.04
N GLU A 155 18.92 -0.43 -4.44
CA GLU A 155 18.00 -1.25 -3.64
C GLU A 155 17.41 -0.47 -2.45
N LYS A 156 18.24 0.34 -1.78
CA LYS A 156 17.83 1.16 -0.63
C LYS A 156 16.80 2.23 -1.01
N THR A 157 16.79 2.65 -2.27
CA THR A 157 15.86 3.65 -2.82
C THR A 157 14.61 2.99 -3.38
N LEU A 158 14.73 1.86 -4.07
CA LEU A 158 13.60 1.22 -4.76
C LEU A 158 12.82 0.22 -3.91
N THR A 159 13.45 -0.48 -2.97
CA THR A 159 12.76 -1.40 -2.04
C THR A 159 11.59 -0.74 -1.29
N PRO A 160 11.73 0.46 -0.66
CA PRO A 160 10.59 1.10 -0.02
C PRO A 160 9.50 1.53 -1.03
N ILE A 161 9.85 1.91 -2.27
CA ILE A 161 8.86 2.26 -3.30
C ILE A 161 8.01 1.03 -3.69
N VAL A 162 8.65 -0.14 -3.87
CA VAL A 162 7.94 -1.40 -4.17
C VAL A 162 7.13 -1.89 -2.96
N GLN A 163 7.65 -1.72 -1.74
CA GLN A 163 6.93 -2.10 -0.50
C GLN A 163 5.72 -1.20 -0.22
N GLU A 164 5.83 0.12 -0.41
CA GLU A 164 4.68 1.03 -0.33
C GLU A 164 3.63 0.65 -1.39
N TYR A 165 4.06 0.38 -2.63
CA TYR A 165 3.17 -0.07 -3.71
C TYR A 165 2.38 -1.36 -3.38
N PHE A 166 2.95 -2.31 -2.64
CA PHE A 166 2.20 -3.50 -2.23
C PHE A 166 1.04 -3.19 -1.27
N GLU A 167 1.13 -2.09 -0.50
CA GLU A 167 0.05 -1.63 0.38
C GLU A 167 -1.00 -0.80 -0.38
N HIS A 168 -0.59 0.19 -1.21
CA HIS A 168 -1.54 1.12 -1.87
C HIS A 168 -1.96 0.74 -3.29
N GLY A 169 -1.19 -0.07 -4.02
CA GLY A 169 -1.57 -0.63 -5.33
C GLY A 169 -1.62 0.35 -6.51
N ASP A 170 -1.10 1.58 -6.38
CA ASP A 170 -1.10 2.58 -7.46
C ASP A 170 0.19 2.50 -8.30
N THR A 171 0.07 2.04 -9.54
CA THR A 171 1.18 1.93 -10.50
C THR A 171 1.65 3.28 -11.03
N ASN A 172 0.84 4.34 -10.91
CA ASN A 172 1.18 5.68 -11.41
C ASN A 172 2.11 6.42 -10.45
N GLU A 173 1.87 6.33 -9.13
CA GLU A 173 2.80 6.90 -8.12
C GLU A 173 4.19 6.24 -8.21
N VAL A 174 4.26 4.94 -8.50
CA VAL A 174 5.54 4.26 -8.80
C VAL A 174 6.17 4.76 -10.10
N ALA A 175 5.39 4.95 -11.17
CA ALA A 175 5.89 5.50 -12.44
C ALA A 175 6.44 6.93 -12.29
N GLU A 176 5.78 7.79 -11.50
CA GLU A 176 6.25 9.14 -11.20
C GLU A 176 7.54 9.10 -10.37
N LEU A 177 7.60 8.28 -9.31
CA LEU A 177 8.78 8.16 -8.46
C LEU A 177 10.00 7.58 -9.21
N LEU A 178 9.80 6.59 -10.07
CA LEU A 178 10.87 6.07 -10.93
C LEU A 178 11.26 7.05 -12.05
N GLY A 179 10.35 7.95 -12.46
CA GLY A 179 10.64 9.05 -13.38
C GLY A 179 11.41 10.23 -12.73
N GLU A 180 11.21 10.50 -11.43
CA GLU A 180 12.06 11.41 -10.64
C GLU A 180 13.49 10.86 -10.47
N LEU A 181 13.72 9.54 -10.66
CA LEU A 181 15.01 8.88 -10.49
C LEU A 181 15.75 8.67 -11.83
N ASN A 182 16.93 9.27 -11.97
CA ASN A 182 17.79 9.09 -13.15
C ASN A 182 18.50 7.70 -13.10
N LEU A 183 17.78 6.64 -13.47
CA LEU A 183 18.23 5.25 -13.35
C LEU A 183 19.26 4.82 -14.42
N GLY A 184 19.30 5.48 -15.58
CA GLY A 184 20.20 5.13 -16.68
C GLY A 184 20.12 3.65 -17.05
N SER A 185 21.26 2.95 -17.01
CA SER A 185 21.39 1.51 -17.29
C SER A 185 20.80 0.58 -16.21
N MET A 186 20.43 1.10 -15.03
CA MET A 186 19.86 0.32 -13.92
C MET A 186 18.34 0.14 -14.02
N SER A 187 17.70 0.66 -15.09
CA SER A 187 16.33 0.34 -15.52
C SER A 187 16.01 -1.17 -15.44
N SER A 188 16.92 -1.99 -15.96
CA SER A 188 16.88 -3.47 -15.93
C SER A 188 17.06 -4.11 -14.54
N GLY A 189 17.22 -3.31 -13.47
CA GLY A 189 17.15 -3.75 -12.08
C GLY A 189 15.75 -3.66 -11.48
N VAL A 190 14.87 -2.80 -12.01
CA VAL A 190 13.55 -2.54 -11.39
C VAL A 190 12.64 -3.77 -11.42
N PRO A 191 12.43 -4.47 -12.57
CA PRO A 191 11.64 -5.70 -12.58
C PRO A 191 12.26 -6.84 -11.78
N MET A 192 13.60 -6.91 -11.75
CA MET A 192 14.32 -7.93 -10.98
C MET A 192 14.04 -7.78 -9.49
N LEU A 193 14.26 -6.59 -8.92
CA LEU A 193 13.97 -6.30 -7.51
C LEU A 193 12.49 -6.48 -7.18
N ALA A 194 11.58 -5.99 -8.04
CA ALA A 194 10.14 -6.11 -7.83
C ALA A 194 9.61 -7.55 -7.90
N VAL A 195 10.25 -8.43 -8.69
CA VAL A 195 9.96 -9.87 -8.69
C VAL A 195 10.54 -10.54 -7.46
N SER A 196 11.81 -10.31 -7.09
CA SER A 196 12.43 -10.92 -5.91
C SER A 196 11.63 -10.62 -4.63
N LEU A 197 11.29 -9.34 -4.39
CA LEU A 197 10.45 -8.93 -3.26
C LEU A 197 9.03 -9.55 -3.28
N ALA A 198 8.56 -10.05 -4.42
CA ALA A 198 7.28 -10.75 -4.55
C ALA A 198 7.39 -12.28 -4.47
N LEU A 199 8.57 -12.87 -4.64
CA LEU A 199 8.80 -14.31 -4.46
C LEU A 199 8.64 -14.69 -2.98
N GLU A 200 9.27 -13.93 -2.08
CA GLU A 200 9.19 -14.07 -0.62
C GLU A 200 7.80 -13.73 -0.05
N ALA A 201 6.95 -13.07 -0.84
CA ALA A 201 5.72 -12.47 -0.37
C ALA A 201 4.43 -13.25 -0.72
N LYS A 202 3.29 -12.59 -0.50
CA LYS A 202 1.93 -13.11 -0.69
C LYS A 202 1.55 -13.29 -2.16
N ALA A 203 0.46 -14.03 -2.39
CA ALA A 203 -0.07 -14.25 -3.72
C ALA A 203 -0.58 -12.94 -4.36
N SER A 204 -1.23 -12.09 -3.56
CA SER A 204 -1.65 -10.75 -3.99
C SER A 204 -0.47 -9.84 -4.41
N HIS A 205 0.69 -9.95 -3.76
CA HIS A 205 1.87 -9.13 -4.11
C HIS A 205 2.43 -9.55 -5.48
N ARG A 206 2.40 -10.85 -5.84
CA ARG A 206 2.82 -11.34 -7.17
C ARG A 206 1.88 -10.88 -8.30
N GLU A 207 0.59 -10.81 -8.03
CA GLU A 207 -0.39 -10.16 -8.91
C GLU A 207 -0.11 -8.66 -9.07
N LEU A 208 0.13 -7.94 -7.97
CA LEU A 208 0.49 -6.52 -8.00
C LEU A 208 1.78 -6.26 -8.77
N THR A 209 2.84 -7.06 -8.57
CA THR A 209 4.07 -6.98 -9.38
C THR A 209 3.78 -7.20 -10.86
N SER A 210 2.96 -8.20 -11.21
CA SER A 210 2.62 -8.48 -12.61
C SER A 210 1.92 -7.30 -13.31
N ARG A 211 1.04 -6.59 -12.60
CA ARG A 211 0.42 -5.35 -13.08
C ARG A 211 1.44 -4.22 -13.19
N LEU A 212 2.30 -4.05 -12.18
CA LEU A 212 3.34 -3.02 -12.18
C LEU A 212 4.30 -3.15 -13.37
N LEU A 213 4.77 -4.37 -13.67
CA LEU A 213 5.63 -4.60 -14.85
C LEU A 213 4.91 -4.31 -16.17
N THR A 214 3.59 -4.49 -16.21
CA THR A 214 2.76 -4.16 -17.38
C THR A 214 2.61 -2.65 -17.54
N ASP A 215 2.32 -1.92 -16.46
CA ASP A 215 2.08 -0.47 -16.49
C ASP A 215 3.37 0.37 -16.63
N LEU A 216 4.51 -0.11 -16.09
CA LEU A 216 5.80 0.56 -16.26
C LEU A 216 6.41 0.36 -17.66
N CYS A 217 6.12 -0.77 -18.32
CA CYS A 217 6.65 -1.08 -19.65
C CYS A 217 6.02 -0.16 -20.71
N GLY A 218 6.86 0.57 -21.44
CA GLY A 218 6.45 1.61 -22.38
C GLY A 218 6.19 2.98 -21.75
N ARG A 219 6.25 3.12 -20.41
CA ARG A 219 6.24 4.42 -19.71
C ARG A 219 7.62 4.81 -19.17
N VAL A 220 8.22 3.91 -18.38
CA VAL A 220 9.50 4.13 -17.68
C VAL A 220 10.54 3.06 -18.05
N LEU A 221 10.08 1.85 -18.39
CA LEU A 221 10.92 0.73 -18.78
C LEU A 221 10.72 0.39 -20.25
N SER A 222 11.78 0.10 -20.99
CA SER A 222 11.69 -0.51 -22.32
C SER A 222 11.47 -2.02 -22.21
N ARG A 223 11.03 -2.65 -23.31
CA ARG A 223 10.99 -4.12 -23.41
C ARG A 223 12.37 -4.76 -23.23
N SER A 224 13.43 -4.09 -23.67
CA SER A 224 14.81 -4.60 -23.50
C SER A 224 15.24 -4.60 -22.03
N ASP A 225 14.72 -3.69 -21.21
CA ASP A 225 14.97 -3.68 -19.77
C ASP A 225 14.27 -4.87 -19.12
N VAL A 226 13.01 -5.10 -19.46
CA VAL A 226 12.21 -6.23 -18.96
C VAL A 226 12.82 -7.57 -19.38
N GLU A 227 13.19 -7.74 -20.66
CA GLU A 227 13.89 -8.94 -21.13
C GLU A 227 15.22 -9.13 -20.37
N SER A 228 16.06 -8.10 -20.26
CA SER A 228 17.31 -8.16 -19.48
C SER A 228 17.09 -8.48 -17.99
N SER A 229 15.99 -8.03 -17.38
CA SER A 229 15.63 -8.38 -16.00
C SER A 229 15.25 -9.86 -15.85
N PHE A 230 14.47 -10.41 -16.77
CA PHE A 230 14.14 -11.84 -16.74
C PHE A 230 15.38 -12.70 -17.04
N ASP A 231 16.28 -12.24 -17.91
CA ASP A 231 17.57 -12.89 -18.15
C ASP A 231 18.44 -12.92 -16.89
N LYS A 232 18.37 -11.90 -16.02
CA LYS A 232 19.05 -11.87 -14.72
C LYS A 232 18.34 -12.78 -13.71
N LEU A 233 17.01 -12.70 -13.59
CA LEU A 233 16.22 -13.57 -12.70
C LEU A 233 16.42 -15.07 -12.98
N LEU A 234 16.67 -15.46 -14.24
CA LEU A 234 17.02 -16.83 -14.61
C LEU A 234 18.46 -17.23 -14.26
N ARG A 235 19.38 -16.27 -14.09
CA ARG A 235 20.76 -16.50 -13.64
C ARG A 235 20.85 -16.62 -12.12
N GLU A 236 20.23 -15.69 -11.39
CA GLU A 236 20.18 -15.69 -9.90
C GLU A 236 19.23 -16.76 -9.33
N LEU A 237 18.49 -17.48 -10.19
CA LEU A 237 17.49 -18.46 -9.77
C LEU A 237 17.98 -19.58 -8.84
N PRO A 238 19.24 -20.09 -8.91
CA PRO A 238 19.76 -21.04 -7.92
C PRO A 238 19.78 -20.47 -6.50
N ASP A 239 20.10 -19.19 -6.35
CA ASP A 239 20.23 -18.53 -5.06
C ASP A 239 18.85 -18.07 -4.54
N LEU A 240 17.98 -17.55 -5.43
CA LEU A 240 16.57 -17.26 -5.11
C LEU A 240 15.78 -18.51 -4.63
N VAL A 241 16.22 -19.71 -4.99
CA VAL A 241 15.64 -20.98 -4.51
C VAL A 241 16.05 -21.32 -3.07
N LEU A 242 17.15 -20.75 -2.55
CA LEU A 242 17.59 -20.95 -1.16
C LEU A 242 16.62 -20.26 -0.18
N ASP A 243 16.26 -19.01 -0.46
CA ASP A 243 15.32 -18.23 0.37
C ASP A 243 13.85 -18.58 0.05
N THR A 244 13.53 -18.81 -1.23
CA THR A 244 12.18 -19.20 -1.66
C THR A 244 12.22 -20.54 -2.44
N PRO A 245 12.01 -21.70 -1.79
CA PRO A 245 12.04 -23.01 -2.45
C PRO A 245 11.05 -23.18 -3.63
N GLY A 246 10.02 -22.34 -3.70
CA GLY A 246 9.07 -22.28 -4.84
C GLY A 246 9.53 -21.42 -6.03
N ALA A 247 10.64 -20.66 -5.91
CA ALA A 247 11.01 -19.59 -6.84
C ALA A 247 11.06 -20.02 -8.31
N THR A 248 11.57 -21.22 -8.59
CA THR A 248 11.57 -21.82 -9.94
C THR A 248 10.17 -21.85 -10.58
N GLN A 249 9.14 -22.23 -9.81
CA GLN A 249 7.77 -22.30 -10.33
C GLN A 249 7.15 -20.90 -10.47
N LEU A 250 7.43 -20.02 -9.51
CA LEU A 250 6.94 -18.65 -9.46
C LEU A 250 7.54 -17.78 -10.58
N VAL A 251 8.84 -17.86 -10.85
CA VAL A 251 9.48 -17.15 -11.98
C VAL A 251 8.95 -17.69 -13.32
N GLY A 252 8.69 -18.99 -13.44
CA GLY A 252 7.98 -19.54 -14.61
C GLY A 252 6.55 -19.02 -14.78
N GLN A 253 5.85 -18.71 -13.68
CA GLN A 253 4.55 -18.03 -13.71
C GLN A 253 4.68 -16.56 -14.12
N PHE A 254 5.66 -15.81 -13.60
CA PHE A 254 5.94 -14.43 -14.03
C PHE A 254 6.29 -14.36 -15.53
N ILE A 255 7.13 -15.26 -16.06
CA ILE A 255 7.46 -15.29 -17.50
C ILE A 255 6.20 -15.55 -18.34
N ALA A 256 5.36 -16.53 -17.96
CA ALA A 256 4.10 -16.79 -18.67
C ALA A 256 3.11 -15.61 -18.62
N ARG A 257 3.04 -14.90 -17.49
CA ARG A 257 2.22 -13.70 -17.32
C ARG A 257 2.74 -12.56 -18.20
N ALA A 258 4.04 -12.28 -18.16
CA ALA A 258 4.72 -11.23 -18.91
C ALA A 258 4.69 -11.44 -20.45
N VAL A 259 4.81 -12.68 -20.92
CA VAL A 259 4.60 -13.03 -22.35
C VAL A 259 3.13 -12.84 -22.76
N LYS A 260 2.16 -12.99 -21.84
CA LYS A 260 0.76 -12.67 -22.11
C LYS A 260 0.51 -11.16 -22.17
N ASP A 261 1.08 -10.38 -21.26
CA ASP A 261 0.95 -8.91 -21.24
C ASP A 261 1.71 -8.19 -22.39
N GLN A 262 2.43 -8.95 -23.24
CA GLN A 262 3.24 -8.43 -24.34
C GLN A 262 4.38 -7.50 -23.87
N ILE A 263 4.87 -7.69 -22.64
CA ILE A 263 6.09 -7.04 -22.13
C ILE A 263 7.35 -7.89 -22.37
N LEU A 264 7.19 -9.21 -22.54
CA LEU A 264 8.21 -10.12 -23.11
C LEU A 264 7.78 -10.59 -24.50
N SER A 265 8.72 -10.86 -25.40
CA SER A 265 8.43 -11.49 -26.69
C SER A 265 7.87 -12.91 -26.54
N LYS A 266 6.97 -13.32 -27.44
CA LYS A 266 6.50 -14.71 -27.55
C LYS A 266 7.62 -15.69 -27.90
N SER A 267 8.68 -15.21 -28.56
CA SER A 267 9.88 -16.00 -28.90
C SER A 267 10.95 -15.99 -27.79
N TYR A 268 10.72 -15.33 -26.65
CA TYR A 268 11.67 -15.26 -25.53
C TYR A 268 12.10 -16.67 -25.07
N LEU A 269 11.13 -17.57 -24.93
CA LEU A 269 11.35 -18.98 -24.59
C LEU A 269 12.12 -19.77 -25.66
N ASP A 270 12.05 -19.37 -26.93
CA ASP A 270 12.81 -20.01 -28.02
C ASP A 270 14.29 -19.64 -27.96
N GLY A 271 14.62 -18.42 -27.53
CA GLY A 271 15.99 -17.93 -27.37
C GLY A 271 16.82 -18.75 -26.36
N TYR A 272 16.18 -19.46 -25.45
CA TYR A 272 16.82 -20.29 -24.42
C TYR A 272 16.86 -21.80 -24.73
N LYS A 273 16.18 -22.28 -25.78
CA LYS A 273 16.14 -23.70 -26.12
C LYS A 273 17.54 -24.22 -26.44
N GLY A 274 17.98 -25.25 -25.71
CA GLY A 274 19.31 -25.85 -25.87
C GLY A 274 20.48 -24.99 -25.39
N ARG A 275 20.24 -23.91 -24.63
CA ARG A 275 21.27 -22.99 -24.12
C ARG A 275 21.31 -22.84 -22.60
N VAL A 276 20.48 -23.59 -21.87
CA VAL A 276 20.31 -23.46 -20.41
C VAL A 276 20.74 -24.73 -19.71
N ASP A 277 21.93 -24.70 -19.11
CA ASP A 277 22.48 -25.81 -18.32
C ASP A 277 21.95 -25.84 -16.88
N CYS A 278 21.55 -24.68 -16.34
CA CYS A 278 20.96 -24.58 -15.01
C CYS A 278 19.58 -25.28 -14.94
N VAL A 279 19.46 -26.28 -14.06
CA VAL A 279 18.24 -27.07 -13.87
C VAL A 279 17.05 -26.21 -13.43
N HIS A 280 17.27 -25.26 -12.51
CA HIS A 280 16.24 -24.32 -12.03
C HIS A 280 15.72 -23.44 -13.16
N ALA A 281 16.62 -22.81 -13.93
CA ALA A 281 16.25 -21.94 -15.04
C ALA A 281 15.49 -22.71 -16.12
N ARG A 282 15.94 -23.94 -16.45
CA ARG A 282 15.25 -24.83 -17.38
C ARG A 282 13.83 -25.16 -16.91
N ALA A 283 13.67 -25.55 -15.64
CA ALA A 283 12.36 -25.87 -15.06
C ALA A 283 11.41 -24.65 -14.99
N ALA A 284 11.92 -23.43 -14.79
CA ALA A 284 11.13 -22.19 -14.86
C ALA A 284 10.63 -21.92 -16.30
N LEU A 285 11.50 -22.09 -17.30
CA LEU A 285 11.16 -21.94 -18.71
C LEU A 285 10.16 -23.02 -19.18
N ASP A 286 10.33 -24.28 -18.75
CA ASP A 286 9.39 -25.37 -19.01
C ASP A 286 8.02 -25.09 -18.36
N ARG A 287 8.00 -24.60 -17.11
CA ARG A 287 6.78 -24.18 -16.43
C ARG A 287 6.05 -23.07 -17.19
N ALA A 288 6.79 -22.07 -17.69
CA ALA A 288 6.23 -20.99 -18.50
C ALA A 288 5.67 -21.51 -19.85
N ALA A 289 6.40 -22.39 -20.54
CA ALA A 289 5.99 -22.99 -21.80
C ALA A 289 4.73 -23.87 -21.66
N VAL A 290 4.58 -24.60 -20.55
CA VAL A 290 3.36 -25.34 -20.21
C VAL A 290 2.18 -24.39 -19.98
N LEU A 291 2.37 -23.33 -19.18
CA LEU A 291 1.31 -22.35 -18.91
C LEU A 291 0.80 -21.65 -20.17
N LEU A 292 1.70 -21.22 -21.06
CA LEU A 292 1.31 -20.56 -22.31
C LEU A 292 0.56 -21.50 -23.27
N LYS A 293 0.96 -22.78 -23.35
CA LYS A 293 0.21 -23.81 -24.09
C LYS A 293 -1.18 -24.04 -23.51
N MET A 294 -1.31 -24.13 -22.18
CA MET A 294 -2.59 -24.31 -21.49
C MET A 294 -3.51 -23.09 -21.63
N GLY A 295 -2.95 -21.88 -21.67
CA GLY A 295 -3.71 -20.64 -21.87
C GLY A 295 -4.44 -20.57 -23.22
N MET A 296 -3.90 -21.20 -24.27
CA MET A 296 -4.60 -21.33 -25.56
C MET A 296 -5.83 -22.25 -25.49
N GLY A 297 -5.93 -23.11 -24.45
CA GLY A 297 -7.06 -24.02 -24.21
C GLY A 297 -8.20 -23.43 -23.37
N GLY A 298 -8.21 -22.12 -23.10
CA GLY A 298 -9.29 -21.43 -22.38
C GLY A 298 -9.06 -21.23 -20.87
N LEU A 299 -7.94 -21.72 -20.31
CA LEU A 299 -7.54 -21.42 -18.94
C LEU A 299 -7.09 -19.96 -18.81
N ARG A 300 -7.79 -19.17 -17.99
CA ARG A 300 -7.46 -17.76 -17.76
C ARG A 300 -6.19 -17.59 -16.93
N ILE A 301 -5.07 -17.36 -17.63
CA ILE A 301 -3.79 -16.88 -17.06
C ILE A 301 -3.98 -15.57 -16.23
N ASP A 302 -5.10 -14.86 -16.38
CA ASP A 302 -5.46 -13.67 -15.59
C ASP A 302 -5.56 -13.94 -14.07
N ASN A 303 -5.90 -15.17 -13.68
CA ASN A 303 -6.01 -15.58 -12.28
C ASN A 303 -4.83 -16.44 -11.83
N LEU A 304 -3.67 -16.39 -12.52
CA LEU A 304 -2.51 -17.27 -12.27
C LEU A 304 -1.95 -17.21 -10.84
N TRP A 305 -2.17 -16.08 -10.16
CA TRP A 305 -1.77 -15.84 -8.77
C TRP A 305 -2.90 -16.01 -7.76
N GLY A 306 -4.12 -16.32 -8.19
CA GLY A 306 -5.31 -16.41 -7.34
C GLY A 306 -6.17 -15.14 -7.33
N THR A 307 -7.37 -15.27 -6.76
CA THR A 307 -8.44 -14.25 -6.76
C THR A 307 -8.49 -13.39 -5.50
N GLY A 308 -7.67 -13.68 -4.49
CA GLY A 308 -7.59 -12.96 -3.22
C GLY A 308 -6.87 -11.60 -3.25
N GLY A 309 -6.70 -11.05 -2.04
CA GLY A 309 -6.05 -9.78 -1.75
C GLY A 309 -7.03 -8.66 -1.36
N GLY A 310 -6.64 -7.80 -0.41
CA GLY A 310 -7.48 -6.68 0.07
C GLY A 310 -7.81 -5.62 -1.00
N GLN A 311 -7.02 -5.55 -2.08
CA GLN A 311 -7.23 -4.67 -3.23
C GLN A 311 -8.24 -5.22 -4.26
N ARG A 312 -9.01 -6.27 -3.92
CA ARG A 312 -10.07 -6.85 -4.76
C ARG A 312 -11.42 -6.19 -4.45
N PRO A 313 -12.32 -6.00 -5.44
CA PRO A 313 -13.68 -5.53 -5.17
C PRO A 313 -14.40 -6.45 -4.18
N VAL A 314 -15.12 -5.89 -3.21
CA VAL A 314 -15.88 -6.66 -2.20
C VAL A 314 -16.84 -7.65 -2.86
N THR A 315 -17.50 -7.25 -3.95
CA THR A 315 -18.40 -8.11 -4.75
C THR A 315 -17.70 -9.28 -5.44
N GLN A 316 -16.37 -9.26 -5.60
CA GLN A 316 -15.60 -10.43 -5.98
C GLN A 316 -15.32 -11.30 -4.76
N LEU A 317 -14.78 -10.73 -3.67
CA LEU A 317 -14.45 -11.48 -2.44
C LEU A 317 -15.64 -12.27 -1.89
N VAL A 318 -16.84 -11.67 -1.86
CA VAL A 318 -18.10 -12.36 -1.51
C VAL A 318 -18.32 -13.58 -2.40
N ARG A 319 -18.23 -13.44 -3.73
CA ARG A 319 -18.44 -14.55 -4.68
C ARG A 319 -17.44 -15.69 -4.48
N GLU A 320 -16.16 -15.38 -4.23
CA GLU A 320 -15.16 -16.41 -3.95
C GLU A 320 -15.49 -17.16 -2.64
N MET A 321 -15.94 -16.46 -1.58
CA MET A 321 -16.41 -17.08 -0.34
C MET A 321 -17.68 -17.94 -0.55
N THR A 322 -18.66 -17.45 -1.29
CA THR A 322 -19.87 -18.21 -1.67
C THR A 322 -19.52 -19.46 -2.49
N LEU A 323 -18.51 -19.38 -3.37
CA LEU A 323 -18.03 -20.53 -4.16
C LEU A 323 -17.31 -21.56 -3.28
N LEU A 324 -16.39 -21.12 -2.41
CA LEU A 324 -15.69 -21.96 -1.43
C LEU A 324 -16.68 -22.75 -0.56
N LEU A 325 -17.70 -22.08 -0.03
CA LEU A 325 -18.75 -22.73 0.78
C LEU A 325 -19.54 -23.76 -0.03
N LYS A 326 -19.86 -23.48 -1.29
CA LYS A 326 -20.54 -24.43 -2.19
C LYS A 326 -19.67 -25.63 -2.54
N GLU A 327 -18.39 -25.43 -2.79
CA GLU A 327 -17.43 -26.52 -3.02
C GLU A 327 -17.28 -27.39 -1.77
N TYR A 328 -17.14 -26.80 -0.59
CA TYR A 328 -17.10 -27.54 0.68
C TYR A 328 -18.37 -28.38 0.92
N LEU A 329 -19.57 -27.89 0.58
CA LEU A 329 -20.82 -28.65 0.72
C LEU A 329 -20.93 -29.84 -0.25
N LEU A 330 -20.07 -29.89 -1.28
CA LEU A 330 -19.92 -31.01 -2.21
C LEU A 330 -18.78 -31.96 -1.77
N SER A 331 -17.61 -31.44 -1.40
CA SER A 331 -16.40 -32.22 -1.08
C SER A 331 -16.34 -32.71 0.38
N GLY A 332 -16.80 -31.90 1.33
CA GLY A 332 -16.61 -32.10 2.77
C GLY A 332 -15.19 -31.84 3.30
N ASP A 333 -14.28 -31.35 2.46
CA ASP A 333 -12.88 -31.15 2.84
C ASP A 333 -12.67 -29.85 3.62
N ASN A 334 -12.48 -30.01 4.94
CA ASN A 334 -12.25 -28.91 5.87
C ASN A 334 -10.86 -28.28 5.68
N LYS A 335 -9.86 -29.04 5.20
CA LYS A 335 -8.49 -28.56 4.95
C LYS A 335 -8.40 -27.76 3.65
N GLU A 336 -9.12 -28.17 2.62
CA GLU A 336 -9.26 -27.38 1.40
C GLU A 336 -9.99 -26.06 1.67
N ALA A 337 -11.13 -26.10 2.38
CA ALA A 337 -11.86 -24.90 2.77
C ALA A 337 -11.01 -23.93 3.63
N GLU A 338 -10.16 -24.46 4.52
CA GLU A 338 -9.18 -23.68 5.26
C GLU A 338 -8.07 -23.09 4.38
N ARG A 339 -7.60 -23.81 3.35
CA ARG A 339 -6.61 -23.30 2.39
C ARG A 339 -7.20 -22.14 1.59
N CYS A 340 -8.32 -22.35 0.92
CA CYS A 340 -8.97 -21.32 0.10
C CYS A 340 -9.28 -20.05 0.90
N LEU A 341 -9.74 -20.16 2.16
CA LEU A 341 -10.03 -19.00 2.99
C LEU A 341 -8.76 -18.19 3.35
N ARG A 342 -7.62 -18.88 3.56
CA ARG A 342 -6.32 -18.21 3.74
C ARG A 342 -5.85 -17.51 2.46
N GLU A 343 -6.03 -18.15 1.30
CA GLU A 343 -5.63 -17.65 -0.02
C GLU A 343 -6.46 -16.44 -0.50
N LEU A 344 -7.61 -16.15 0.12
CA LEU A 344 -8.31 -14.87 -0.06
C LEU A 344 -7.58 -13.69 0.59
N GLU A 345 -6.69 -13.92 1.56
CA GLU A 345 -5.82 -12.94 2.22
C GLU A 345 -6.55 -11.75 2.92
N VAL A 346 -7.83 -11.90 3.28
CA VAL A 346 -8.68 -10.84 3.86
C VAL A 346 -9.20 -11.17 5.29
N PRO A 347 -8.31 -11.31 6.30
CA PRO A 347 -8.67 -11.79 7.65
C PRO A 347 -9.66 -10.89 8.41
N HIS A 348 -9.75 -9.61 8.06
CA HIS A 348 -10.71 -8.66 8.65
C HIS A 348 -12.11 -8.72 8.02
N PHE A 349 -12.29 -9.53 6.96
CA PHE A 349 -13.54 -9.75 6.23
C PHE A 349 -14.07 -11.20 6.41
N HIS A 350 -13.45 -12.02 7.28
CA HIS A 350 -13.92 -13.37 7.60
C HIS A 350 -15.32 -13.40 8.24
N HIS A 351 -15.82 -12.27 8.75
CA HIS A 351 -17.22 -12.11 9.14
C HIS A 351 -18.22 -12.22 7.98
N GLU A 352 -17.77 -12.06 6.73
CA GLU A 352 -18.57 -12.34 5.53
C GLU A 352 -18.73 -13.85 5.33
N PHE A 353 -17.62 -14.58 5.41
CA PHE A 353 -17.61 -16.04 5.31
C PHE A 353 -18.54 -16.69 6.35
N VAL A 354 -18.53 -16.19 7.59
CA VAL A 354 -19.42 -16.68 8.67
C VAL A 354 -20.89 -16.32 8.39
N TYR A 355 -21.17 -15.11 7.92
CA TYR A 355 -22.52 -14.66 7.53
C TYR A 355 -23.09 -15.54 6.41
N GLU A 356 -22.38 -15.63 5.27
CA GLU A 356 -22.76 -16.45 4.11
C GLU A 356 -22.97 -17.92 4.50
N ALA A 357 -22.08 -18.48 5.32
CA ALA A 357 -22.19 -19.86 5.77
C ALA A 357 -23.46 -20.13 6.58
N ILE A 358 -23.84 -19.20 7.47
CA ILE A 358 -25.06 -19.33 8.28
C ILE A 358 -26.30 -19.10 7.39
N VAL A 359 -26.31 -18.12 6.48
CA VAL A 359 -27.41 -17.90 5.52
C VAL A 359 -27.66 -19.15 4.69
N MET A 360 -26.60 -19.81 4.18
CA MET A 360 -26.73 -21.10 3.49
C MET A 360 -27.35 -22.21 4.35
N VAL A 361 -27.18 -22.20 5.69
CA VAL A 361 -27.88 -23.13 6.58
C VAL A 361 -29.37 -22.77 6.69
N LEU A 362 -29.71 -21.49 6.83
CA LEU A 362 -31.11 -21.03 6.95
C LEU A 362 -31.92 -21.35 5.69
N GLU A 363 -31.35 -21.12 4.50
CA GLU A 363 -31.97 -21.44 3.21
C GLU A 363 -32.05 -22.96 2.91
N SER A 364 -31.25 -23.78 3.59
CA SER A 364 -31.07 -25.19 3.23
C SER A 364 -32.29 -26.07 3.55
N LYS A 365 -32.50 -27.07 2.68
CA LYS A 365 -33.55 -28.08 2.84
C LYS A 365 -32.98 -29.37 3.45
N GLY A 366 -32.76 -29.34 4.76
CA GLY A 366 -32.46 -30.52 5.58
C GLY A 366 -31.09 -30.50 6.27
N GLU A 367 -30.87 -31.46 7.17
CA GLU A 367 -29.78 -31.41 8.16
C GLU A 367 -28.35 -31.53 7.60
N LYS A 368 -28.15 -31.90 6.32
CA LYS A 368 -26.79 -32.07 5.75
C LYS A 368 -25.99 -30.76 5.84
N THR A 369 -26.53 -29.68 5.28
CA THR A 369 -25.87 -28.36 5.26
C THR A 369 -25.63 -27.85 6.67
N PHE A 370 -26.64 -27.93 7.54
CA PHE A 370 -26.53 -27.58 8.96
C PHE A 370 -25.35 -28.29 9.64
N LYS A 371 -25.23 -29.61 9.50
CA LYS A 371 -24.16 -30.41 10.13
C LYS A 371 -22.78 -30.09 9.55
N MET A 372 -22.69 -29.92 8.22
CA MET A 372 -21.43 -29.59 7.55
C MET A 372 -20.92 -28.18 7.92
N VAL A 373 -21.78 -27.15 7.87
CA VAL A 373 -21.37 -25.79 8.24
C VAL A 373 -21.02 -25.69 9.72
N LEU A 374 -21.76 -26.36 10.61
CA LEU A 374 -21.41 -26.45 12.03
C LEU A 374 -20.03 -27.09 12.24
N GLN A 375 -19.70 -28.14 11.48
CA GLN A 375 -18.38 -28.77 11.50
C GLN A 375 -17.29 -27.83 10.99
N LEU A 376 -17.52 -27.12 9.87
CA LEU A 376 -16.55 -26.20 9.28
C LEU A 376 -16.25 -25.00 10.19
N LEU A 377 -17.28 -24.33 10.72
CA LEU A 377 -17.08 -23.18 11.61
C LEU A 377 -16.38 -23.58 12.91
N LYS A 378 -16.69 -24.76 13.46
CA LYS A 378 -15.94 -25.34 14.59
C LYS A 378 -14.49 -25.61 14.24
N PHE A 379 -14.22 -26.16 13.05
CA PHE A 379 -12.87 -26.47 12.59
C PHE A 379 -12.02 -25.19 12.39
N LEU A 380 -12.55 -24.18 11.70
CA LEU A 380 -11.87 -22.91 11.45
C LEU A 380 -11.70 -22.04 12.71
N TRP A 381 -12.55 -22.25 13.72
CA TRP A 381 -12.33 -21.73 15.08
C TRP A 381 -11.16 -22.43 15.78
N VAL A 382 -11.14 -23.77 15.78
CA VAL A 382 -10.07 -24.55 16.44
C VAL A 382 -8.71 -24.30 15.77
N SER A 383 -8.64 -24.12 14.44
CA SER A 383 -7.42 -23.72 13.75
C SER A 383 -7.12 -22.21 13.82
N SER A 384 -7.94 -21.42 14.53
CA SER A 384 -7.80 -19.97 14.76
C SER A 384 -7.78 -19.10 13.49
N ILE A 385 -8.31 -19.61 12.37
CA ILE A 385 -8.39 -18.88 11.09
C ILE A 385 -9.55 -17.88 11.06
N ILE A 386 -10.64 -18.18 11.77
CA ILE A 386 -11.68 -17.19 12.06
C ILE A 386 -11.50 -16.73 13.51
N THR A 387 -11.09 -15.47 13.68
CA THR A 387 -10.84 -14.90 15.02
C THR A 387 -12.14 -14.69 15.80
N VAL A 388 -12.04 -14.54 17.12
CA VAL A 388 -13.20 -14.35 18.00
C VAL A 388 -14.07 -13.15 17.60
N ASP A 389 -13.44 -12.06 17.18
CA ASP A 389 -14.12 -10.86 16.67
C ASP A 389 -14.85 -11.12 15.34
N GLN A 390 -14.22 -11.84 14.41
CA GLN A 390 -14.78 -12.13 13.09
C GLN A 390 -15.93 -13.15 13.18
N MET A 391 -15.78 -14.19 14.01
CA MET A 391 -16.86 -15.13 14.31
C MET A 391 -18.06 -14.38 14.92
N ARG A 392 -17.82 -13.55 15.95
CA ARG A 392 -18.89 -12.76 16.59
C ARG A 392 -19.62 -11.87 15.59
N ARG A 393 -18.92 -11.07 14.79
CA ARG A 393 -19.51 -10.16 13.80
C ARG A 393 -20.37 -10.89 12.76
N GLY A 394 -19.98 -12.09 12.35
CA GLY A 394 -20.76 -12.90 11.42
C GLY A 394 -22.13 -13.27 11.98
N TYR A 395 -22.19 -13.73 13.23
CA TYR A 395 -23.45 -13.99 13.93
C TYR A 395 -24.25 -12.71 14.19
N GLU A 396 -23.60 -11.64 14.68
CA GLU A 396 -24.23 -10.35 14.97
C GLU A 396 -24.97 -9.78 13.74
N ARG A 397 -24.38 -9.91 12.53
CA ARG A 397 -25.05 -9.54 11.27
C ARG A 397 -26.27 -10.39 10.99
N VAL A 398 -26.16 -11.72 11.03
CA VAL A 398 -27.32 -12.60 10.83
C VAL A 398 -28.44 -12.27 11.82
N TYR A 399 -28.12 -11.87 13.05
CA TYR A 399 -29.12 -11.47 14.05
C TYR A 399 -29.81 -10.13 13.72
N MET A 400 -29.14 -9.22 13.02
CA MET A 400 -29.76 -7.98 12.50
C MET A 400 -30.64 -8.29 11.28
N ASP A 401 -30.11 -9.09 10.35
CA ASP A 401 -30.70 -9.31 9.02
C ASP A 401 -31.79 -10.41 9.04
N ILE A 402 -31.95 -11.16 10.15
CA ILE A 402 -32.91 -12.27 10.30
C ILE A 402 -34.36 -11.89 9.98
N ALA A 403 -34.75 -10.64 10.20
CA ALA A 403 -36.10 -10.17 9.93
C ALA A 403 -36.40 -10.15 8.43
N GLU A 404 -35.41 -9.78 7.62
CA GLU A 404 -35.46 -9.78 6.15
C GLU A 404 -35.31 -11.20 5.61
N ILE A 405 -34.33 -11.97 6.10
CA ILE A 405 -34.14 -13.40 5.74
C ILE A 405 -35.41 -14.22 6.01
N ASN A 406 -36.16 -13.91 7.07
CA ASN A 406 -37.42 -14.57 7.40
C ASN A 406 -38.57 -14.28 6.40
N ILE A 407 -38.46 -13.26 5.55
CA ILE A 407 -39.44 -12.99 4.47
C ILE A 407 -39.40 -14.13 3.45
N ASP A 408 -38.20 -14.46 2.97
CA ASP A 408 -37.98 -15.53 1.99
C ASP A 408 -37.92 -16.93 2.64
N VAL A 409 -37.49 -17.01 3.90
CA VAL A 409 -37.35 -18.26 4.66
C VAL A 409 -38.25 -18.24 5.93
N PRO A 410 -39.54 -18.64 5.84
CA PRO A 410 -40.49 -18.56 6.95
C PRO A 410 -40.16 -19.35 8.23
N ARG A 411 -39.07 -20.14 8.24
CA ARG A 411 -38.56 -20.90 9.39
C ARG A 411 -37.21 -20.38 9.91
N ALA A 412 -36.65 -19.30 9.34
CA ALA A 412 -35.28 -18.86 9.60
C ALA A 412 -34.96 -18.74 11.10
N TYR A 413 -35.80 -18.06 11.88
CA TYR A 413 -35.64 -17.93 13.34
C TYR A 413 -35.47 -19.26 14.08
N PHE A 414 -36.23 -20.30 13.72
CA PHE A 414 -36.18 -21.61 14.37
C PHE A 414 -34.91 -22.38 13.99
N ILE A 415 -34.46 -22.25 12.74
CA ILE A 415 -33.20 -22.86 12.28
C ILE A 415 -32.00 -22.13 12.90
N LEU A 416 -32.07 -20.81 13.02
CA LEU A 416 -31.06 -19.97 13.67
C LEU A 416 -30.91 -20.30 15.16
N GLU A 417 -32.02 -20.35 15.91
CA GLU A 417 -32.06 -20.73 17.33
C GLU A 417 -31.37 -22.09 17.55
N GLN A 418 -31.74 -23.10 16.75
CA GLN A 418 -31.07 -24.42 16.80
C GLN A 418 -29.58 -24.36 16.41
N PHE A 419 -29.20 -23.56 15.41
CA PHE A 419 -27.81 -23.46 14.98
C PHE A 419 -26.93 -22.79 16.03
N VAL A 420 -27.42 -21.73 16.67
CA VAL A 420 -26.77 -21.02 17.77
C VAL A 420 -26.59 -21.94 18.97
N ASP A 421 -27.63 -22.66 19.40
CA ASP A 421 -27.54 -23.63 20.50
C ASP A 421 -26.50 -24.73 20.23
N LYS A 422 -26.45 -25.25 18.99
CA LYS A 422 -25.45 -26.24 18.59
C LYS A 422 -24.05 -25.66 18.51
N SER A 423 -23.89 -24.40 18.13
CA SER A 423 -22.59 -23.71 18.05
C SER A 423 -22.05 -23.37 19.44
N PHE A 424 -22.92 -22.98 20.37
CA PHE A 424 -22.60 -22.81 21.79
C PHE A 424 -22.22 -24.17 22.41
N SER A 425 -23.02 -25.22 22.18
CA SER A 425 -22.72 -26.59 22.61
C SER A 425 -21.42 -27.15 22.02
N ALA A 426 -21.03 -26.66 20.83
CA ALA A 426 -19.79 -27.03 20.16
C ALA A 426 -18.56 -26.23 20.63
N GLY A 427 -18.75 -25.19 21.46
CA GLY A 427 -17.69 -24.42 22.11
C GLY A 427 -17.01 -23.33 21.27
N PHE A 428 -17.62 -22.89 20.16
CA PHE A 428 -17.02 -21.86 19.27
C PHE A 428 -17.77 -20.52 19.23
N ILE A 429 -18.81 -20.36 20.06
CA ILE A 429 -19.38 -19.06 20.42
C ILE A 429 -19.55 -18.96 21.95
N CYS A 430 -19.53 -17.74 22.49
CA CYS A 430 -19.70 -17.50 23.92
C CYS A 430 -21.17 -17.34 24.31
N GLU A 431 -21.47 -17.52 25.59
CA GLU A 431 -22.83 -17.39 26.16
C GLU A 431 -23.50 -16.06 25.79
N LYS A 432 -22.78 -14.93 25.92
CA LYS A 432 -23.28 -13.60 25.54
C LYS A 432 -23.74 -13.51 24.08
N LEU A 433 -23.13 -14.27 23.17
CA LEU A 433 -23.52 -14.31 21.76
C LEU A 433 -24.69 -15.26 21.50
N ARG A 434 -24.87 -16.30 22.33
CA ARG A 434 -26.08 -17.14 22.34
C ARG A 434 -27.28 -16.36 22.87
N ASP A 435 -27.12 -15.61 23.96
CA ASP A 435 -28.20 -14.83 24.58
C ASP A 435 -28.67 -13.62 23.76
N LEU A 436 -27.85 -13.16 22.81
CA LEU A 436 -28.23 -12.15 21.82
C LEU A 436 -29.04 -12.71 20.64
N CYS A 437 -29.26 -14.03 20.56
CA CYS A 437 -29.99 -14.64 19.45
C CYS A 437 -31.46 -14.16 19.45
N PRO A 438 -31.93 -13.52 18.36
CA PRO A 438 -33.27 -12.95 18.31
C PRO A 438 -34.32 -14.06 18.21
N SER A 439 -35.14 -14.24 19.25
CA SER A 439 -36.29 -15.14 19.19
C SER A 439 -37.50 -14.43 18.58
N ARG A 440 -38.15 -15.04 17.58
CA ARG A 440 -39.41 -14.52 17.03
C ARG A 440 -40.52 -14.73 18.07
N GLY A 441 -40.76 -13.70 18.88
CA GLY A 441 -41.79 -13.68 19.91
C GLY A 441 -43.09 -14.27 19.40
N ARG A 442 -43.44 -15.46 19.90
CA ARG A 442 -44.61 -16.22 19.47
C ARG A 442 -45.82 -15.33 19.71
N LYS A 443 -46.48 -14.83 18.65
CA LYS A 443 -47.75 -14.10 18.78
C LYS A 443 -48.68 -14.99 19.57
N ARG A 444 -48.90 -14.65 20.84
CA ARG A 444 -49.97 -15.25 21.63
C ARG A 444 -51.24 -14.75 20.97
N PHE A 445 -51.85 -15.62 20.14
CA PHE A 445 -53.28 -15.53 19.93
C PHE A 445 -53.89 -15.52 21.33
N VAL A 446 -54.49 -14.39 21.70
CA VAL A 446 -55.21 -14.28 22.97
C VAL A 446 -56.37 -15.26 22.82
N SER A 447 -56.28 -16.39 23.52
CA SER A 447 -57.41 -17.30 23.65
C SER A 447 -58.59 -16.50 24.18
N GLU A 448 -59.75 -16.61 23.53
CA GLU A 448 -60.98 -15.85 23.81
C GLU A 448 -61.61 -16.30 25.14
N GLY A 449 -60.89 -16.06 26.24
CA GLY A 449 -61.00 -16.86 27.45
C GLY A 449 -60.22 -16.31 28.65
N ASP A 450 -60.03 -14.98 28.74
CA ASP A 450 -60.11 -14.31 30.04
C ASP A 450 -60.79 -12.94 29.88
N GLY A 451 -61.57 -12.54 30.88
CA GLY A 451 -62.55 -11.46 30.77
C GLY A 451 -61.92 -10.07 30.85
N GLY A 452 -62.16 -9.24 29.83
CA GLY A 452 -61.69 -7.85 29.77
C GLY A 452 -62.26 -6.98 30.89
N ARG A 453 -61.59 -6.93 32.04
CA ARG A 453 -61.84 -5.94 33.09
C ARG A 453 -61.13 -4.64 32.77
N PHE A 454 -61.88 -3.66 32.26
CA PHE A 454 -61.43 -2.27 32.21
C PHE A 454 -61.05 -1.81 33.62
N LYS A 455 -59.90 -1.15 33.77
CA LYS A 455 -59.62 -0.37 34.98
C LYS A 455 -60.59 0.81 35.01
N LEU A 456 -61.31 0.99 36.13
CA LEU A 456 -61.93 2.26 36.43
C LEU A 456 -60.82 3.28 36.73
N GLU A 457 -60.88 4.43 36.05
CA GLU A 457 -60.12 5.61 36.44
C GLU A 457 -60.78 6.23 37.68
N SER A 458 -59.99 6.43 38.73
CA SER A 458 -60.39 7.22 39.89
C SER A 458 -60.10 8.69 39.63
N TYR A 459 -61.15 9.51 39.67
CA TYR A 459 -61.06 10.97 39.80
C TYR A 459 -60.45 11.39 41.14
#